data_AF-A0A7S1ZG30-F1
#
_entry.id   AF-A0A7S1ZG30-F1
#
_cell.length_a   1.000
_cell.length_b   1.000
_cell.length_c   1.000
_cell.angle_alpha   90.00
_cell.angle_beta   90.00
_cell.angle_gamma   90.00
#
_symmetry.space_group_name_H-M   'P 1'
#
loop_
_entity.id
_entity.type
_entity.pdbx_description
1 polymer ?
#
loop_
_entity_poly.entity_id
_entity_poly.type
_entity_poly.pdbx_seq_one_letter_code
_entity_poly.pdbx_strand_id
1 'polypeptide(L)'
;EGENDAVEDVGEEKVTLPDTGESKHGMFVPDLLVAHFQMPYEAPNVFKPKDDGEGGEVIFYLKPTQRLLDELTGKIPTSPAARLFLRWCQTCDTDRALRSRFKCMALVRNLKSHKLGWLDPYNGKPVLITESGSARRGTTSEGVKYLEMKSNVHKWAFVAKKGFVSLIPRFREMRIDVGFTVESTEESEMPECMLGAVGMNYIDESGFQTIGAEMQTPVKGAADGPKSGKNTMKN
;
A
#
# COMPACT_ATOMS: atom_id res chain seq x y z
N GLU A 1 -0.34 38.61 22.30
CA GLU A 1 -1.47 37.92 21.64
C GLU A 1 -0.86 36.76 20.88
N GLY A 2 -0.92 35.56 21.49
CA GLY A 2 -0.40 34.33 20.91
C GLY A 2 -1.60 33.52 20.46
N GLU A 3 -1.78 33.40 19.15
CA GLU A 3 -2.82 32.60 18.54
C GLU A 3 -2.38 31.13 18.68
N ASN A 4 -2.98 30.43 19.64
CA ASN A 4 -2.87 28.99 19.74
C ASN A 4 -3.72 28.41 18.62
N ASP A 5 -3.08 28.01 17.52
CA ASP A 5 -3.68 27.14 16.52
C ASP A 5 -3.98 25.80 17.17
N ALA A 6 -5.21 25.65 17.66
CA ALA A 6 -5.74 24.38 18.10
C ALA A 6 -5.71 23.42 16.91
N VAL A 7 -4.96 22.33 17.05
CA VAL A 7 -5.05 21.18 16.15
C VAL A 7 -6.47 20.66 16.26
N GLU A 8 -7.29 20.89 15.23
CA GLU A 8 -8.64 20.33 15.15
C GLU A 8 -8.54 18.80 15.26
N ASP A 9 -9.23 18.26 16.26
CA ASP A 9 -9.46 16.84 16.43
C ASP A 9 -10.27 16.36 15.22
N VAL A 10 -9.58 15.70 14.28
CA VAL A 10 -10.20 15.08 13.11
C VAL A 10 -10.96 13.87 13.63
N GLY A 11 -12.21 14.11 14.05
CA GLY A 11 -13.10 13.09 14.59
C GLY A 11 -13.16 11.86 13.68
N GLU A 12 -13.48 10.72 14.28
CA GLU A 12 -13.65 9.42 13.63
C GLU A 12 -14.78 9.45 12.58
N GLU A 13 -14.56 10.14 11.46
CA GLU A 13 -15.44 10.11 10.32
C GLU A 13 -15.31 8.71 9.71
N LYS A 14 -16.34 7.89 9.91
CA LYS A 14 -16.39 6.54 9.33
C LYS A 14 -16.20 6.65 7.82
N VAL A 15 -15.07 6.12 7.32
CA VAL A 15 -14.75 6.11 5.90
C VAL A 15 -15.85 5.35 5.16
N THR A 16 -16.64 6.07 4.36
CA THR A 16 -17.65 5.47 3.49
C THR A 16 -16.97 4.97 2.22
N LEU A 17 -17.14 3.68 1.94
CA LEU A 17 -16.63 3.05 0.73
C LEU A 17 -17.54 3.39 -0.46
N PRO A 18 -16.96 3.62 -1.65
CA PRO A 18 -17.75 3.89 -2.84
C PRO A 18 -18.50 2.64 -3.31
N ASP A 19 -19.72 2.83 -3.83
CA ASP A 19 -20.41 1.78 -4.58
C ASP A 19 -19.73 1.62 -5.95
N THR A 20 -18.96 0.54 -6.12
CA THR A 20 -18.29 0.26 -7.40
C THR A 20 -19.24 -0.32 -8.44
N GLY A 21 -20.48 -0.67 -8.08
CA GLY A 21 -21.47 -1.30 -8.95
C GLY A 21 -20.97 -2.60 -9.62
N GLU A 22 -21.76 -3.11 -10.56
CA GLU A 22 -21.28 -4.10 -11.51
C GLU A 22 -20.53 -3.39 -12.64
N SER A 23 -19.25 -3.74 -12.85
CA SER A 23 -18.50 -3.20 -13.98
C SER A 23 -19.15 -3.71 -15.29
N LYS A 24 -19.33 -2.82 -16.28
CA LYS A 24 -19.94 -3.18 -17.58
C LYS A 24 -19.17 -4.25 -18.36
N HIS A 25 -18.00 -4.66 -17.88
CA HIS A 25 -17.09 -5.55 -18.58
C HIS A 25 -16.84 -6.87 -17.84
N GLY A 26 -17.53 -7.14 -16.72
CA GLY A 26 -17.26 -8.33 -15.88
C GLY A 26 -15.85 -8.32 -15.28
N MET A 27 -15.25 -7.13 -15.19
CA MET A 27 -13.87 -6.92 -14.78
C MET A 27 -13.79 -6.66 -13.28
N PHE A 28 -12.81 -7.26 -12.62
CA PHE A 28 -12.53 -7.00 -11.21
C PHE A 28 -12.03 -5.57 -11.03
N VAL A 29 -12.74 -4.80 -10.20
CA VAL A 29 -12.37 -3.45 -9.77
C VAL A 29 -12.42 -3.44 -8.25
N PRO A 30 -11.30 -3.12 -7.55
CA PRO A 30 -11.32 -3.10 -6.10
C PRO A 30 -12.10 -1.87 -5.60
N ASP A 31 -12.93 -2.08 -4.58
CA ASP A 31 -13.46 -1.00 -3.73
C ASP A 31 -12.32 -0.35 -2.92
N LEU A 32 -11.29 -1.15 -2.62
CA LEU A 32 -10.11 -0.75 -1.86
C LEU A 32 -8.83 -1.32 -2.47
N LEU A 33 -7.97 -0.44 -2.97
CA LEU A 33 -6.59 -0.78 -3.29
C LEU A 33 -5.76 -0.60 -2.03
N VAL A 34 -5.12 -1.68 -1.58
CA VAL A 34 -4.26 -1.69 -0.38
C VAL A 34 -2.81 -1.75 -0.83
N ALA A 35 -2.04 -0.71 -0.58
CA ALA A 35 -0.58 -0.76 -0.77
C ALA A 35 0.07 -1.03 0.59
N HIS A 36 0.62 -2.23 0.76
CA HIS A 36 1.11 -2.72 2.05
C HIS A 36 2.63 -2.91 2.00
N PHE A 37 3.37 -2.15 2.80
CA PHE A 37 4.82 -2.24 2.88
C PHE A 37 5.26 -2.78 4.24
N GLN A 38 6.04 -3.85 4.24
CA GLN A 38 6.70 -4.39 5.44
C GLN A 38 8.10 -3.79 5.54
N MET A 39 8.33 -3.03 6.60
CA MET A 39 9.44 -2.09 6.74
C MET A 39 10.47 -2.57 7.77
N PRO A 40 11.76 -2.72 7.41
CA PRO A 40 12.79 -3.12 8.36
C PRO A 40 13.19 -1.98 9.29
N TYR A 41 13.46 -2.31 10.56
CA TYR A 41 14.10 -1.39 11.51
C TYR A 41 15.62 -1.58 11.58
N GLU A 42 16.11 -2.76 11.23
CA GLU A 42 17.54 -3.05 11.24
C GLU A 42 18.26 -2.54 9.99
N ALA A 43 19.45 -1.96 10.19
CA ALA A 43 20.33 -1.60 9.10
C ALA A 43 20.72 -2.84 8.28
N PRO A 44 20.77 -2.74 6.93
CA PRO A 44 21.14 -3.88 6.09
C PRO A 44 22.57 -4.35 6.38
N ASN A 45 22.76 -5.67 6.46
CA ASN A 45 24.09 -6.29 6.57
C ASN A 45 24.51 -6.90 5.23
N VAL A 46 25.64 -6.43 4.67
CA VAL A 46 26.16 -6.90 3.38
C VAL A 46 26.62 -8.37 3.42
N PHE A 47 27.11 -8.84 4.57
CA PHE A 47 27.67 -10.19 4.74
C PHE A 47 26.63 -11.23 5.16
N LYS A 48 25.49 -10.79 5.68
CA LYS A 48 24.38 -11.65 6.11
C LYS A 48 23.05 -11.04 5.67
N PRO A 49 22.74 -11.08 4.36
CA PRO A 49 21.45 -10.63 3.88
C PRO A 49 20.33 -11.45 4.54
N LYS A 50 19.35 -10.77 5.10
CA LYS A 50 18.12 -11.35 5.63
C LYS A 50 16.92 -10.72 4.95
N ASP A 51 15.95 -11.57 4.63
CA ASP A 51 14.68 -11.22 3.99
C ASP A 51 13.52 -11.07 5.00
N ASP A 52 13.86 -11.16 6.29
CA ASP A 52 12.96 -11.10 7.43
C ASP A 52 13.71 -10.51 8.66
N GLY A 53 12.97 -10.05 9.66
CA GLY A 53 13.51 -9.47 10.90
C GLY A 53 12.56 -8.47 11.55
N GLU A 54 13.03 -7.78 12.58
CA GLU A 54 12.25 -6.74 13.25
C GLU A 54 11.92 -5.57 12.30
N GLY A 55 10.69 -5.08 12.43
CA GLY A 55 10.13 -4.10 11.52
C GLY A 55 8.72 -3.68 11.91
N GLY A 56 8.15 -2.82 11.07
CA GLY A 56 6.76 -2.38 11.15
C GLY A 56 6.08 -2.51 9.80
N GLU A 57 4.79 -2.17 9.74
CA GLU A 57 4.01 -2.19 8.50
C GLU A 57 3.44 -0.81 8.22
N VAL A 58 3.53 -0.37 6.98
CA VAL A 58 2.86 0.85 6.49
C VAL A 58 1.84 0.43 5.46
N ILE A 59 0.57 0.72 5.75
CA ILE A 59 -0.56 0.29 4.94
C ILE A 59 -1.30 1.53 4.44
N PHE A 60 -1.41 1.65 3.13
CA PHE A 60 -2.17 2.70 2.47
C PHE A 60 -3.46 2.12 1.91
N TYR A 61 -4.57 2.75 2.26
CA TYR A 61 -5.90 2.40 1.78
C TYR A 61 -6.36 3.44 0.77
N LEU A 62 -6.48 3.04 -0.49
CA LEU A 62 -6.84 3.90 -1.62
C LEU A 62 -8.21 3.50 -2.13
N LYS A 63 -9.15 4.44 -2.12
CA LYS A 63 -10.48 4.27 -2.72
C LYS A 63 -10.52 4.85 -4.14
N PRO A 64 -11.29 4.25 -5.06
CA PRO A 64 -11.45 4.81 -6.40
C PRO A 64 -12.11 6.20 -6.33
N THR A 65 -11.68 7.09 -7.21
CA THR A 65 -12.32 8.40 -7.37
C THR A 65 -13.62 8.26 -8.17
N GLN A 66 -14.55 9.20 -8.00
CA GLN A 66 -15.78 9.22 -8.80
C GLN A 66 -15.48 9.26 -10.31
N ARG A 67 -14.44 10.01 -10.70
CA ARG A 67 -13.98 10.06 -12.09
C ARG A 67 -13.63 8.67 -12.61
N LEU A 68 -12.83 7.89 -11.87
CA LEU A 68 -12.50 6.53 -12.28
C LEU A 68 -13.78 5.70 -12.43
N LEU A 69 -14.68 5.73 -11.44
CA LEU A 69 -15.95 5.00 -11.51
C LEU A 69 -16.81 5.40 -12.73
N ASP A 70 -16.84 6.67 -13.09
CA ASP A 70 -17.55 7.15 -14.27
C ASP A 70 -16.91 6.66 -15.58
N GLU A 71 -15.57 6.58 -15.65
CA GLU A 71 -14.84 5.95 -16.77
C GLU A 71 -15.13 4.44 -16.87
N LEU A 72 -15.27 3.74 -15.74
CA LEU A 72 -15.50 2.29 -15.67
C LEU A 72 -16.95 1.89 -15.96
N THR A 73 -17.89 2.76 -15.61
CA THR A 73 -19.32 2.59 -15.91
C THR A 73 -19.69 3.13 -17.28
N GLY A 74 -18.72 3.69 -18.02
CA GLY A 74 -18.91 4.25 -19.36
C GLY A 74 -19.81 5.49 -19.38
N LYS A 75 -19.91 6.22 -18.25
CA LYS A 75 -20.54 7.53 -18.20
C LYS A 75 -19.67 8.58 -18.90
N ILE A 76 -18.35 8.38 -18.89
CA ILE A 76 -17.38 9.18 -19.63
C ILE A 76 -16.37 8.26 -20.36
N PRO A 77 -15.66 8.77 -21.38
CA PRO A 77 -14.66 7.98 -22.11
C PRO A 77 -13.54 7.48 -21.20
N THR A 78 -13.20 6.19 -21.29
CA THR A 78 -12.11 5.59 -20.51
C THR A 78 -10.75 6.10 -20.98
N SER A 79 -9.90 6.52 -20.04
CA SER A 79 -8.53 6.97 -20.30
C SER A 79 -7.55 5.80 -20.50
N PRO A 80 -6.38 6.03 -21.13
CA PRO A 80 -5.29 5.04 -21.18
C PRO A 80 -4.87 4.54 -19.79
N ALA A 81 -4.69 5.45 -18.83
CA ALA A 81 -4.35 5.11 -17.45
C ALA A 81 -5.41 4.22 -16.78
N ALA A 82 -6.71 4.51 -16.96
CA ALA A 82 -7.76 3.68 -16.41
C ALA A 82 -7.76 2.28 -17.04
N ARG A 83 -7.55 2.16 -18.36
CA ARG A 83 -7.40 0.85 -19.03
C ARG A 83 -6.20 0.06 -18.50
N LEU A 84 -5.05 0.72 -18.33
CA LEU A 84 -3.84 0.10 -17.78
C LEU A 84 -4.07 -0.39 -16.35
N PHE A 85 -4.65 0.46 -15.49
CA PHE A 85 -4.95 0.13 -14.10
C PHE A 85 -5.93 -1.04 -13.99
N LEU A 86 -6.99 -1.05 -14.82
CA LEU A 86 -7.93 -2.16 -14.88
C LEU A 86 -7.27 -3.48 -15.28
N ARG A 87 -6.46 -3.46 -16.35
CA ARG A 87 -5.72 -4.64 -16.79
C ARG A 87 -4.80 -5.14 -15.68
N TRP A 88 -4.13 -4.22 -14.99
CA TRP A 88 -3.31 -4.55 -13.82
C TRP A 88 -4.14 -5.19 -12.70
N CYS A 89 -5.31 -4.64 -12.34
CA CYS A 89 -6.19 -5.21 -11.31
C CYS A 89 -6.68 -6.63 -11.64
N GLN A 90 -6.76 -6.97 -12.93
CA GLN A 90 -7.23 -8.27 -13.39
C GLN A 90 -6.18 -9.37 -13.29
N THR A 91 -4.91 -9.03 -13.47
CA THR A 91 -3.85 -10.02 -13.69
C THR A 91 -2.68 -9.91 -12.74
N CYS A 92 -2.57 -8.87 -11.90
CA CYS A 92 -1.40 -8.65 -11.06
C CYS A 92 -1.08 -9.82 -10.11
N ASP A 93 -2.04 -10.69 -9.77
CA ASP A 93 -1.78 -11.89 -8.96
C ASP A 93 -1.06 -13.00 -9.75
N THR A 94 -1.34 -13.13 -11.04
CA THR A 94 -0.81 -14.20 -11.91
C THR A 94 0.29 -13.74 -12.87
N ASP A 95 0.21 -12.53 -13.39
CA ASP A 95 1.20 -11.92 -14.29
C ASP A 95 2.24 -11.11 -13.50
N ARG A 96 3.42 -11.72 -13.31
CA ARG A 96 4.55 -11.08 -12.61
C ARG A 96 5.07 -9.84 -13.35
N ALA A 97 5.09 -9.86 -14.68
CA ALA A 97 5.63 -8.76 -15.47
C ALA A 97 4.76 -7.51 -15.28
N LEU A 98 3.44 -7.65 -15.42
CA LEU A 98 2.50 -6.56 -15.20
C LEU A 98 2.43 -6.16 -13.71
N ARG A 99 2.46 -7.12 -12.77
CA ARG A 99 2.54 -6.81 -11.33
C ARG A 99 3.71 -5.87 -11.00
N SER A 100 4.90 -6.16 -11.54
CA SER A 100 6.13 -5.40 -11.27
C SER A 100 6.13 -3.95 -11.80
N ARG A 101 5.11 -3.59 -12.60
CA ARG A 101 4.89 -2.23 -13.05
C ARG A 101 4.29 -1.34 -11.97
N PHE A 102 3.73 -1.89 -10.89
CA PHE A 102 3.34 -1.08 -9.73
C PHE A 102 4.58 -0.42 -9.12
N LYS A 103 4.59 0.91 -9.05
CA LYS A 103 5.68 1.69 -8.45
C LYS A 103 5.19 2.45 -7.25
N CYS A 104 6.07 2.52 -6.26
CA CYS A 104 5.99 3.45 -5.14
C CYS A 104 7.09 4.50 -5.29
N MET A 105 6.75 5.76 -5.05
CA MET A 105 7.68 6.88 -5.02
C MET A 105 7.58 7.55 -3.66
N ALA A 106 8.73 7.87 -3.06
CA ALA A 106 8.80 8.64 -1.83
C ALA A 106 9.67 9.89 -2.06
N LEU A 107 9.05 11.06 -1.94
CA LEU A 107 9.69 12.36 -2.08
C LEU A 107 9.81 13.03 -0.71
N VAL A 108 11.02 13.08 -0.18
CA VAL A 108 11.35 13.84 1.03
C VAL A 108 11.58 15.29 0.64
N ARG A 109 10.61 16.16 0.92
CA ARG A 109 10.61 17.59 0.53
C ARG A 109 11.74 18.38 1.16
N ASN A 110 12.13 18.03 2.38
CA ASN A 110 13.16 18.72 3.16
C ASN A 110 14.43 17.87 3.39
N LEU A 111 14.77 16.99 2.44
CA LEU A 111 15.89 16.05 2.57
C LEU A 111 17.24 16.74 2.92
N LYS A 112 17.50 17.92 2.34
CA LYS A 112 18.73 18.68 2.58
C LYS A 112 18.92 19.11 4.03
N SER A 113 17.83 19.30 4.77
CA SER A 113 17.86 19.66 6.20
C SER A 113 18.38 18.53 7.09
N HIS A 114 18.41 17.30 6.57
CA HIS A 114 18.64 16.07 7.36
C HIS A 114 20.05 15.49 7.27
N LYS A 115 20.97 16.18 6.56
CA LYS A 115 22.34 15.70 6.26
C LYS A 115 22.35 14.33 5.53
N LEU A 116 21.31 14.04 4.75
CA LEU A 116 21.14 12.82 3.97
C LEU A 116 21.30 13.07 2.46
N GLY A 117 22.18 13.99 2.05
CA GLY A 117 22.38 14.36 0.64
C GLY A 117 22.80 13.20 -0.27
N TRP A 118 23.33 12.11 0.28
CA TRP A 118 23.60 10.89 -0.48
C TRP A 118 22.33 10.20 -1.02
N LEU A 119 21.15 10.55 -0.49
CA LEU A 119 19.85 10.10 -0.98
C LEU A 119 19.28 10.98 -2.10
N ASP A 120 19.84 12.16 -2.37
CA ASP A 120 19.34 13.08 -3.40
C ASP A 120 19.16 12.41 -4.78
N PRO A 121 20.08 11.53 -5.27
CA PRO A 121 19.90 10.86 -6.56
C PRO A 121 18.72 9.88 -6.62
N TYR A 122 18.14 9.52 -5.47
CA TYR A 122 17.04 8.54 -5.34
C TYR A 122 15.72 9.20 -4.90
N ASN A 123 15.77 10.43 -4.41
CA ASN A 123 14.61 11.13 -3.84
C ASN A 123 13.51 11.32 -4.90
N GLY A 124 12.30 10.83 -4.61
CA GLY A 124 11.17 10.87 -5.54
C GLY A 124 11.24 9.89 -6.72
N LYS A 125 12.27 9.03 -6.81
CA LYS A 125 12.35 8.03 -7.88
C LYS A 125 11.46 6.82 -7.58
N PRO A 126 10.89 6.17 -8.62
CA PRO A 126 10.11 4.97 -8.44
C PRO A 126 10.99 3.81 -7.96
N VAL A 127 10.50 3.10 -6.94
CA VAL A 127 11.17 1.92 -6.40
C VAL A 127 10.77 0.67 -7.21
N LEU A 128 11.75 -0.21 -7.42
CA LEU A 128 11.52 -1.51 -8.04
C LEU A 128 10.88 -2.48 -7.04
N ILE A 129 9.64 -2.88 -7.34
CA ILE A 129 8.88 -3.87 -6.56
C ILE A 129 8.74 -5.13 -7.42
N THR A 130 9.80 -5.91 -7.50
CA THR A 130 9.88 -7.14 -8.32
C THR A 130 9.60 -8.38 -7.47
N GLU A 131 10.64 -9.03 -6.94
CA GLU A 131 10.54 -10.24 -6.12
C GLU A 131 10.08 -9.95 -4.69
N SER A 132 10.21 -8.70 -4.27
CA SER A 132 9.65 -8.19 -3.01
C SER A 132 8.14 -8.03 -3.05
N GLY A 133 7.53 -8.06 -4.25
CA GLY A 133 6.12 -7.74 -4.46
C GLY A 133 5.21 -8.95 -4.70
N SER A 134 4.08 -9.00 -4.01
CA SER A 134 2.98 -9.93 -4.29
C SER A 134 1.64 -9.23 -4.28
N ALA A 135 0.71 -9.65 -5.15
CA ALA A 135 -0.64 -9.11 -5.16
C ALA A 135 -1.66 -10.18 -4.79
N ARG A 136 -2.69 -9.82 -4.03
CA ARG A 136 -3.81 -10.70 -3.68
C ARG A 136 -5.13 -9.95 -3.78
N ARG A 137 -6.16 -10.64 -4.26
CA ARG A 137 -7.53 -10.14 -4.32
C ARG A 137 -8.41 -10.94 -3.37
N GLY A 138 -9.47 -10.31 -2.91
CA GLY A 138 -10.48 -10.98 -2.10
C GLY A 138 -11.71 -10.10 -1.92
N THR A 139 -12.70 -10.68 -1.26
CA THR A 139 -13.92 -10.00 -0.85
C THR A 139 -14.11 -10.24 0.63
N THR A 140 -14.38 -9.20 1.43
CA THR A 140 -14.67 -9.35 2.86
C THR A 140 -16.05 -9.99 3.08
N SER A 141 -16.36 -10.38 4.31
CA SER A 141 -17.70 -10.87 4.70
C SER A 141 -18.81 -9.86 4.41
N GLU A 142 -18.47 -8.57 4.40
CA GLU A 142 -19.36 -7.44 4.12
C GLU A 142 -19.45 -7.12 2.62
N GLY A 143 -18.78 -7.90 1.76
CA GLY A 143 -18.84 -7.73 0.31
C GLY A 143 -17.81 -6.75 -0.27
N VAL A 144 -16.87 -6.22 0.54
CA VAL A 144 -15.86 -5.27 0.07
C VAL A 144 -14.78 -5.99 -0.74
N LYS A 145 -14.67 -5.69 -2.04
CA LYS A 145 -13.63 -6.18 -2.93
C LYS A 145 -12.34 -5.41 -2.66
N TYR A 146 -11.29 -6.11 -2.24
CA TYR A 146 -9.99 -5.51 -2.05
C TYR A 146 -8.96 -6.12 -2.99
N LEU A 147 -7.96 -5.30 -3.34
CA LEU A 147 -6.74 -5.74 -4.00
C LEU A 147 -5.57 -5.22 -3.19
N GLU A 148 -4.82 -6.15 -2.60
CA GLU A 148 -3.62 -5.84 -1.83
C GLU A 148 -2.39 -6.03 -2.69
N MET A 149 -1.61 -4.97 -2.88
CA MET A 149 -0.25 -5.01 -3.39
C MET A 149 0.70 -4.91 -2.20
N LYS A 150 1.28 -6.05 -1.83
CA LYS A 150 2.24 -6.18 -0.74
C LYS A 150 3.67 -6.03 -1.27
N SER A 151 4.52 -5.30 -0.54
CA SER A 151 5.96 -5.23 -0.76
C SER A 151 6.72 -5.51 0.52
N ASN A 152 7.62 -6.49 0.50
CA ASN A 152 8.54 -6.75 1.59
C ASN A 152 9.85 -5.96 1.37
N VAL A 153 10.04 -4.87 2.12
CA VAL A 153 11.24 -4.00 2.05
C VAL A 153 12.48 -4.69 2.62
N HIS A 154 12.33 -5.75 3.43
CA HIS A 154 13.46 -6.58 3.82
C HIS A 154 14.12 -7.25 2.60
N LYS A 155 13.41 -7.44 1.50
CA LYS A 155 13.96 -8.01 0.25
C LYS A 155 14.51 -6.97 -0.72
N TRP A 156 14.44 -5.68 -0.38
CA TRP A 156 14.91 -4.63 -1.28
C TRP A 156 16.43 -4.57 -1.31
N ALA A 157 16.96 -4.00 -2.40
CA ALA A 157 18.38 -3.78 -2.58
C ALA A 157 18.97 -2.94 -1.42
N PHE A 158 20.24 -3.22 -1.11
CA PHE A 158 20.95 -2.63 0.03
C PHE A 158 20.77 -1.11 0.16
N VAL A 159 20.90 -0.37 -0.94
CA VAL A 159 20.79 1.10 -0.95
C VAL A 159 19.39 1.57 -0.54
N ALA A 160 18.34 0.91 -1.04
CA ALA A 160 16.96 1.26 -0.72
C ALA A 160 16.65 0.97 0.76
N LYS A 161 17.09 -0.19 1.27
CA LYS A 161 16.94 -0.53 2.69
C LYS A 161 17.71 0.44 3.59
N LYS A 162 18.98 0.72 3.27
CA LYS A 162 19.82 1.68 4.00
C LYS A 162 19.19 3.07 4.00
N GLY A 163 18.65 3.49 2.86
CA GLY A 163 17.97 4.77 2.73
C GLY A 163 16.80 4.86 3.67
N PHE A 164 15.89 3.89 3.62
CA PHE A 164 14.73 3.84 4.51
C PHE A 164 15.11 3.88 5.99
N VAL A 165 15.99 2.98 6.45
CA VAL A 165 16.42 2.93 7.86
C VAL A 165 17.08 4.24 8.32
N SER A 166 17.75 4.97 7.41
CA SER A 166 18.34 6.27 7.73
C SER A 166 17.30 7.39 7.91
N LEU A 167 16.10 7.25 7.32
CA LEU A 167 15.02 8.21 7.43
C LEU A 167 14.22 8.05 8.74
N ILE A 168 14.03 6.83 9.23
CA ILE A 168 13.17 6.52 10.40
C ILE A 168 13.42 7.46 11.59
N PRO A 169 14.65 7.67 12.07
CA PRO A 169 14.89 8.51 13.26
C PRO A 169 14.58 10.00 13.06
N ARG A 170 14.29 10.41 11.82
CA ARG A 170 14.07 11.81 11.41
C ARG A 170 12.63 12.09 10.98
N PHE A 171 11.76 11.07 11.02
CA PHE A 171 10.37 11.17 10.58
C PHE A 171 9.60 12.33 11.25
N ARG A 172 9.87 12.62 12.53
CA ARG A 172 9.27 13.74 13.29
C ARG A 172 9.57 15.12 12.71
N GLU A 173 10.61 15.24 11.90
CA GLU A 173 11.07 16.49 11.29
C GLU A 173 10.97 16.46 9.76
N MET A 174 10.46 15.37 9.17
CA MET A 174 10.42 15.18 7.73
C MET A 174 9.05 15.51 7.14
N ARG A 175 9.07 15.97 5.88
CA ARG A 175 7.90 16.09 5.03
C ARG A 175 8.06 15.13 3.86
N ILE A 176 7.25 14.08 3.83
CA ILE A 176 7.38 12.97 2.89
C ILE A 176 6.10 12.86 2.08
N ASP A 177 6.19 13.02 0.77
CA ASP A 177 5.08 12.64 -0.11
C ASP A 177 5.30 11.23 -0.62
N VAL A 178 4.31 10.37 -0.45
CA VAL A 178 4.30 9.01 -0.97
C VAL A 178 3.25 8.92 -2.06
N GLY A 179 3.59 8.30 -3.18
CA GLY A 179 2.67 8.14 -4.30
C GLY A 179 2.84 6.82 -5.03
N PHE A 180 1.76 6.41 -5.69
CA PHE A 180 1.68 5.12 -6.39
C PHE A 180 1.27 5.30 -7.86
N THR A 181 1.86 4.52 -8.75
CA THR A 181 1.48 4.45 -10.18
C THR A 181 1.58 3.02 -10.69
N VAL A 182 0.94 2.73 -11.82
CA VAL A 182 1.28 1.58 -12.66
C VAL A 182 2.04 2.10 -13.87
N GLU A 183 3.29 1.68 -14.00
CA GLU A 183 4.16 2.04 -15.11
C GLU A 183 3.58 1.54 -16.45
N SER A 184 3.46 2.46 -17.39
CA SER A 184 3.18 2.24 -18.81
C SER A 184 4.47 1.82 -19.51
N THR A 185 4.36 0.86 -20.44
CA THR A 185 5.52 0.41 -21.24
C THR A 185 5.30 0.59 -22.73
N GLU A 186 4.12 1.06 -23.12
CA GLU A 186 3.69 1.20 -24.52
C GLU A 186 2.98 2.54 -24.71
N GLU A 187 3.03 3.10 -25.92
CA GLU A 187 2.38 4.38 -26.22
C GLU A 187 0.86 4.34 -26.04
N SER A 188 0.25 3.18 -26.27
CA SER A 188 -1.19 2.95 -26.07
C SER A 188 -1.63 3.05 -24.59
N GLU A 189 -0.67 2.92 -23.67
CA GLU A 189 -0.86 2.97 -22.22
C GLU A 189 -0.58 4.38 -21.66
N MET A 190 -0.01 5.28 -22.47
CA MET A 190 0.36 6.63 -22.05
C MET A 190 -0.77 7.66 -22.24
N PRO A 191 -0.82 8.71 -21.38
CA PRO A 191 -0.01 8.85 -20.16
C PRO A 191 -0.53 7.94 -19.03
N GLU A 192 0.38 7.34 -18.28
CA GLU A 192 0.06 6.77 -16.96
C GLU A 192 -0.31 7.88 -15.96
N CYS A 193 -0.99 7.53 -14.87
CA CYS A 193 -1.44 8.49 -13.87
C CYS A 193 -1.19 7.96 -12.45
N MET A 194 -1.07 8.89 -11.51
CA MET A 194 -1.04 8.57 -10.08
C MET A 194 -2.33 7.86 -9.66
N LEU A 195 -2.21 6.71 -9.02
CA LEU A 195 -3.33 5.99 -8.39
C LEU A 195 -3.79 6.69 -7.11
N GLY A 196 -2.83 7.31 -6.42
CA GLY A 196 -3.05 8.15 -5.26
C GLY A 196 -1.72 8.63 -4.68
N ALA A 197 -1.81 9.61 -3.80
CA ALA A 197 -0.67 10.17 -3.09
C ALA A 197 -1.10 10.66 -1.71
N VAL A 198 -0.16 10.66 -0.77
CA VAL A 198 -0.37 11.11 0.60
C VAL A 198 0.87 11.85 1.10
N GLY A 199 0.64 12.97 1.80
CA GLY A 199 1.67 13.66 2.56
C GLY A 199 1.76 13.09 3.96
N MET A 200 2.89 12.48 4.30
CA MET A 200 3.24 11.98 5.62
C MET A 200 4.24 12.95 6.24
N ASN A 201 3.73 13.91 7.00
CA ASN A 201 4.51 15.02 7.54
C ASN A 201 4.66 14.87 9.06
N TYR A 202 5.87 15.09 9.56
CA TYR A 202 6.19 15.18 10.98
C TYR A 202 5.68 13.97 11.79
N ILE A 203 5.86 12.77 11.22
CA ILE A 203 5.40 11.51 11.80
C ILE A 203 6.05 11.32 13.17
N ASP A 204 5.20 11.26 14.19
CA ASP A 204 5.58 11.07 15.58
C ASP A 204 4.74 9.95 16.20
N GLU A 205 5.41 8.85 16.52
CA GLU A 205 4.78 7.66 17.10
C GLU A 205 4.11 7.94 18.45
N SER A 206 4.54 8.97 19.19
CA SER A 206 3.91 9.34 20.46
C SER A 206 2.47 9.84 20.32
N GLY A 207 2.07 10.28 19.13
CA GLY A 207 0.71 10.71 18.83
C GLY A 207 -0.13 9.66 18.10
N PHE A 208 0.41 8.48 17.81
CA PHE A 208 -0.32 7.47 17.04
C PHE A 208 -1.29 6.69 17.93
N GLN A 209 -2.53 6.54 17.45
CA GLN A 209 -3.43 5.55 18.00
C GLN A 209 -2.86 4.15 17.70
N THR A 210 -2.44 3.45 18.74
CA THR A 210 -1.91 2.10 18.60
C THR A 210 -3.07 1.11 18.46
N ILE A 211 -3.04 0.26 17.43
CA ILE A 211 -3.87 -0.95 17.37
C ILE A 211 -3.37 -1.86 18.49
N GLY A 212 -4.11 -1.92 19.60
CA GLY A 212 -3.76 -2.75 20.75
C GLY A 212 -3.69 -4.23 20.37
N ALA A 213 -2.93 -5.00 21.15
CA ALA A 213 -2.68 -6.42 20.89
C ALA A 213 -3.98 -7.24 20.77
N GLU A 214 -5.04 -6.80 21.43
CA GLU A 214 -6.39 -7.38 21.35
C GLU A 214 -6.99 -7.30 19.94
N MET A 215 -6.75 -6.21 19.20
CA MET A 215 -7.22 -6.03 17.82
C MET A 215 -6.36 -6.80 16.81
N GLN A 216 -5.18 -7.27 17.22
CA GLN A 216 -4.31 -8.12 16.40
C GLN A 216 -4.62 -9.62 16.54
N THR A 217 -5.57 -9.98 17.42
CA THR A 217 -6.02 -11.37 17.54
C THR A 217 -6.92 -11.69 16.34
N PRO A 218 -6.57 -12.68 15.50
CA PRO A 218 -7.42 -13.04 14.36
C PRO A 218 -8.84 -13.36 14.84
N VAL A 219 -9.83 -12.70 14.26
CA VAL A 219 -11.24 -13.04 14.53
C VAL A 219 -11.42 -14.50 14.11
N LYS A 220 -11.83 -15.37 15.04
CA LYS A 220 -12.14 -16.77 14.71
C LYS A 220 -13.27 -16.77 13.69
N GLY A 221 -12.95 -16.98 12.43
CA GLY A 221 -13.94 -17.20 11.38
C GLY A 221 -14.74 -18.47 11.69
N ALA A 222 -16.02 -18.47 11.28
CA ALA A 222 -17.00 -19.55 11.42
C ALA A 222 -16.66 -20.83 10.61
N ALA A 223 -15.39 -21.28 10.65
CA ALA A 223 -14.89 -22.50 10.02
C ALA A 223 -14.57 -23.61 11.05
N ASP A 224 -14.81 -23.38 12.34
CA ASP A 224 -14.90 -24.48 13.32
C ASP A 224 -16.27 -25.16 13.19
N GLY A 225 -16.49 -25.85 12.08
CA GLY A 225 -17.54 -26.87 11.98
C GLY A 225 -17.33 -27.93 13.06
N PRO A 226 -18.39 -28.63 13.49
CA PRO A 226 -18.30 -29.57 14.62
C PRO A 226 -17.23 -30.63 14.33
N LYS A 227 -16.20 -30.67 15.19
CA LYS A 227 -15.17 -31.70 15.16
C LYS A 227 -15.86 -33.06 15.16
N SER A 228 -15.63 -33.87 14.11
CA SER A 228 -16.22 -35.20 14.05
C SER A 228 -15.81 -35.99 15.29
N GLY A 229 -16.82 -36.54 15.96
CA GLY A 229 -16.61 -37.38 17.13
C GLY A 229 -15.71 -38.55 16.78
N LYS A 230 -14.67 -38.77 17.59
CA LYS A 230 -13.88 -40.00 17.57
C LYS A 230 -14.83 -41.17 17.85
N ASN A 231 -15.11 -41.97 16.84
CA ASN A 231 -15.69 -43.30 17.02
C ASN A 231 -14.62 -44.19 17.67
N THR A 232 -14.70 -44.35 18.99
CA THR A 232 -14.03 -45.45 19.69
C THR A 232 -14.78 -46.74 19.37
N MET A 233 -14.27 -47.53 18.42
CA MET A 233 -14.60 -48.95 18.36
C MET A 233 -13.87 -49.64 19.51
N LYS A 234 -14.66 -50.21 20.42
CA LYS A 234 -14.22 -51.26 21.34
C LYS A 234 -13.96 -52.52 20.51
N ASN A 235 -12.79 -53.11 20.70
CA ASN A 235 -12.61 -54.56 20.76
C ASN A 235 -11.89 -54.86 22.08
#